data_AF-A0A183TZY9-F1
#
_entry.id   AF-A0A183TZY9-F1
#
_cell.length_a   1.000
_cell.length_b   1.000
_cell.length_c   1.000
_cell.angle_alpha   90.00
_cell.angle_beta   90.00
_cell.angle_gamma   90.00
#
_symmetry.space_group_name_H-M   'P 1'
#
loop_
_entity.id
_entity.type
_entity.pdbx_description
1 polymer ?
#
loop_
_entity_poly.entity_id
_entity_poly.type
_entity_poly.pdbx_seq_one_letter_code
_entity_poly.pdbx_strand_id
1 'polypeptide(L)'
;MFGQQSRPSFFRRYQDCLMNALSALPVQRIYENLLRTMAVCKEKYIDLDKLNIIAISNNDEVKYAIAPFGDLQEHEECNIVTLGIGYDVLAETQLQRIFPKVCRFTGADPTPEKNKELYESLGGRYFNRAVGAGNGKGLARVYSGKTYQEEEVVMQTDLVTFLKSDVNVKEVVDLLLVDIETKEVHICISWENFS
;
A
#
# COMPACT_ATOMS: atom_id res chain seq x y z
N MET A 1 -32.94 -6.91 -3.72
CA MET A 1 -32.06 -7.66 -4.63
C MET A 1 -31.36 -6.63 -5.51
N PHE A 2 -30.35 -5.94 -4.96
CA PHE A 2 -29.58 -4.94 -5.68
C PHE A 2 -28.26 -5.59 -6.09
N GLY A 3 -27.95 -5.46 -7.38
CA GLY A 3 -26.95 -6.26 -8.06
C GLY A 3 -25.54 -6.02 -7.52
N GLN A 4 -24.81 -7.13 -7.42
CA GLN A 4 -23.34 -7.13 -7.47
C GLN A 4 -22.91 -6.27 -8.66
N GLN A 5 -22.48 -5.03 -8.43
CA GLN A 5 -21.52 -4.43 -9.35
C GLN A 5 -20.29 -5.32 -9.27
N SER A 6 -20.08 -6.15 -10.29
CA SER A 6 -18.90 -6.98 -10.43
C SER A 6 -17.68 -6.08 -10.23
N ARG A 7 -16.83 -6.41 -9.23
CA ARG A 7 -15.52 -5.77 -9.05
C ARG A 7 -14.91 -5.52 -10.44
N PRO A 8 -14.57 -4.28 -10.80
CA PRO A 8 -14.18 -3.99 -12.17
C PRO A 8 -13.02 -4.90 -12.59
N SER A 9 -13.27 -5.80 -13.55
CA SER A 9 -12.30 -6.84 -13.91
C SER A 9 -11.13 -6.31 -14.74
N PHE A 10 -10.92 -4.99 -14.76
CA PHE A 10 -9.91 -4.34 -15.57
C PHE A 10 -8.50 -4.66 -15.06
N PHE A 11 -8.26 -4.70 -13.75
CA PHE A 11 -6.95 -5.04 -13.19
C PHE A 11 -6.54 -6.46 -13.58
N ARG A 12 -7.48 -7.41 -13.47
CA ARG A 12 -7.26 -8.80 -13.88
C ARG A 12 -6.97 -8.90 -15.38
N ARG A 13 -7.76 -8.24 -16.23
CA ARG A 13 -7.52 -8.24 -17.69
C ARG A 13 -6.20 -7.57 -18.07
N TYR A 14 -5.82 -6.51 -17.37
CA TYR A 14 -4.54 -5.84 -17.54
C TYR A 14 -3.38 -6.77 -17.14
N GLN A 15 -3.48 -7.43 -15.98
CA GLN A 15 -2.51 -8.43 -15.53
C GLN A 15 -2.41 -9.60 -16.52
N ASP A 16 -3.53 -10.18 -16.93
CA ASP A 16 -3.57 -11.27 -17.90
C ASP A 16 -2.92 -10.85 -19.23
N CYS A 17 -3.15 -9.61 -19.68
CA CYS A 17 -2.51 -9.06 -20.87
C CYS A 17 -0.99 -8.97 -20.74
N LEU A 18 -0.49 -8.44 -19.62
CA LEU A 18 0.94 -8.37 -19.34
C LEU A 18 1.56 -9.77 -19.31
N MET A 19 0.94 -10.69 -18.57
CA MET A 19 1.47 -12.04 -18.38
C MET A 19 1.47 -12.82 -19.69
N ASN A 20 0.39 -12.76 -20.48
CA ASN A 20 0.33 -13.42 -21.79
C ASN A 20 1.38 -12.89 -22.78
N ALA A 21 1.69 -11.58 -22.71
CA ALA A 21 2.65 -10.97 -23.63
C ALA A 21 4.12 -11.16 -23.19
N LEU A 22 4.39 -11.24 -21.89
CA LEU A 22 5.76 -11.24 -21.36
C LEU A 22 6.25 -12.62 -20.93
N SER A 23 5.38 -13.51 -20.43
CA SER A 23 5.79 -14.79 -19.83
C SER A 23 6.49 -15.75 -20.81
N ALA A 24 6.22 -15.63 -22.11
CA ALA A 24 6.85 -16.45 -23.14
C ALA A 24 8.20 -15.88 -23.63
N LEU A 25 8.59 -14.70 -23.18
CA LEU A 25 9.82 -14.04 -23.61
C LEU A 25 11.01 -14.46 -22.74
N PRO A 26 12.24 -14.56 -23.32
CA PRO A 26 13.46 -14.62 -22.52
C PRO A 26 13.58 -13.41 -21.59
N VAL A 27 14.15 -13.59 -20.39
CA VAL A 27 14.25 -12.55 -19.34
C VAL A 27 14.80 -11.22 -19.87
N GLN A 28 15.82 -11.24 -20.72
CA GLN A 28 16.40 -10.03 -21.31
C GLN A 28 15.39 -9.28 -22.17
N ARG A 29 14.56 -10.01 -22.92
CA ARG A 29 13.49 -9.44 -23.76
C ARG A 29 12.32 -8.92 -22.95
N ILE A 30 12.09 -9.42 -21.73
CA ILE A 30 11.01 -8.92 -20.86
C ILE A 30 11.24 -7.43 -20.59
N TYR A 31 12.44 -7.05 -20.13
CA TYR A 31 12.75 -5.65 -19.82
C TYR A 31 12.68 -4.73 -21.05
N GLU A 32 13.19 -5.20 -22.19
CA GLU A 32 13.10 -4.46 -23.46
C GLU A 32 11.65 -4.17 -23.89
N ASN A 33 10.73 -5.09 -23.60
CA ASN A 33 9.35 -5.00 -24.05
C ASN A 33 8.37 -4.49 -22.97
N LEU A 34 8.79 -4.46 -21.70
CA LEU A 34 7.92 -4.18 -20.56
C LEU A 34 7.14 -2.87 -20.73
N LEU A 35 7.82 -1.74 -20.98
CA LEU A 35 7.19 -0.43 -21.08
C LEU A 35 6.17 -0.37 -22.23
N ARG A 36 6.52 -0.95 -23.39
CA ARG A 36 5.64 -1.01 -24.55
C ARG A 36 4.41 -1.86 -24.25
N THR A 37 4.60 -3.04 -23.67
CA THR A 37 3.50 -3.95 -23.32
C THR A 37 2.59 -3.33 -22.27
N MET A 38 3.15 -2.65 -21.26
CA MET A 38 2.38 -1.88 -20.27
C MET A 38 1.51 -0.82 -20.94
N ALA A 39 2.05 -0.04 -21.88
CA ALA A 39 1.27 0.97 -22.60
C ALA A 39 0.10 0.34 -23.39
N VAL A 40 0.36 -0.74 -24.14
CA VAL A 40 -0.66 -1.44 -24.94
C VAL A 40 -1.75 -2.05 -24.05
N CYS A 41 -1.36 -2.76 -22.99
CA CYS A 41 -2.32 -3.37 -22.08
C CYS A 41 -3.13 -2.32 -21.32
N LYS A 42 -2.49 -1.19 -20.95
CA LYS A 42 -3.16 -0.06 -20.29
C LYS A 42 -4.23 0.52 -21.22
N GLU A 43 -3.88 0.88 -22.44
CA GLU A 43 -4.82 1.43 -23.43
C GLU A 43 -6.00 0.48 -23.69
N LYS A 44 -5.76 -0.83 -23.69
CA LYS A 44 -6.79 -1.83 -23.99
C LYS A 44 -7.79 -2.07 -22.86
N TYR A 45 -7.34 -1.98 -21.60
CA TYR A 45 -8.14 -2.47 -20.46
C TYR A 45 -8.35 -1.46 -19.33
N ILE A 46 -7.48 -0.47 -19.20
CA ILE A 46 -7.54 0.53 -18.14
C ILE A 46 -8.14 1.82 -18.70
N ASP A 47 -9.35 2.12 -18.24
CA ASP A 47 -10.00 3.40 -18.48
C ASP A 47 -9.80 4.27 -17.24
N LEU A 48 -8.84 5.20 -17.30
CA LEU A 48 -8.49 6.06 -16.18
C LEU A 48 -9.64 7.00 -15.80
N ASP A 49 -10.51 7.37 -16.75
CA ASP A 49 -11.64 8.25 -16.49
C ASP A 49 -12.72 7.58 -15.62
N LYS A 50 -12.70 6.24 -15.58
CA LYS A 50 -13.54 5.45 -14.66
C LYS A 50 -12.92 5.25 -13.29
N LEU A 51 -11.65 5.62 -13.10
CA LEU A 51 -10.98 5.56 -11.82
C LEU A 51 -11.07 6.90 -11.13
N ASN A 52 -11.62 6.91 -9.92
CA ASN A 52 -11.60 8.11 -9.08
C ASN A 52 -10.20 8.28 -8.45
N ILE A 53 -9.19 8.58 -9.27
CA ILE A 53 -7.82 8.77 -8.82
C ILE A 53 -7.71 10.14 -8.16
N ILE A 54 -7.32 10.13 -6.89
CA ILE A 54 -7.06 11.32 -6.09
C ILE A 54 -5.55 11.50 -5.93
N ALA A 55 -5.10 12.74 -6.05
CA ALA A 55 -3.73 13.14 -5.76
C ALA A 55 -3.69 13.81 -4.38
N ILE A 56 -2.79 13.36 -3.53
CA ILE A 56 -2.67 13.74 -2.12
C ILE A 56 -1.25 14.24 -1.92
N SER A 57 -1.10 15.56 -1.91
CA SER A 57 0.19 16.19 -1.69
C SER A 57 0.49 16.30 -0.20
N ASN A 58 1.70 15.90 0.20
CA ASN A 58 2.32 16.28 1.47
C ASN A 58 3.45 17.31 1.19
N ASN A 59 4.39 17.47 2.12
CA ASN A 59 5.41 18.53 2.03
C ASN A 59 6.49 18.30 0.97
N ASP A 60 6.70 17.06 0.54
CA ASP A 60 7.84 16.62 -0.28
C ASP A 60 7.45 15.71 -1.45
N GLU A 61 6.23 15.17 -1.47
CA GLU A 61 5.76 14.23 -2.48
C GLU A 61 4.23 14.32 -2.75
N VAL A 62 3.79 13.53 -3.74
CA VAL A 62 2.37 13.36 -4.07
C VAL A 62 2.05 11.87 -4.06
N LYS A 63 1.21 11.46 -3.11
CA LYS A 63 0.65 10.10 -3.06
C LYS A 63 -0.62 10.05 -3.90
N TYR A 64 -0.79 8.99 -4.69
CA TYR A 64 -1.99 8.77 -5.48
C TYR A 64 -2.78 7.60 -4.91
N ALA A 65 -4.09 7.77 -4.78
CA ALA A 65 -5.00 6.71 -4.34
C ALA A 65 -6.22 6.63 -5.25
N ILE A 66 -6.88 5.47 -5.28
CA ILE A 66 -8.21 5.34 -5.88
C ILE A 66 -9.20 5.53 -4.74
N ALA A 67 -10.00 6.58 -4.81
CA ALA A 67 -11.04 6.83 -3.82
C ALA A 67 -12.11 5.73 -3.88
N PRO A 68 -12.76 5.44 -2.75
CA PRO A 68 -13.75 4.36 -2.67
C PRO A 68 -14.91 4.58 -3.64
N PHE A 69 -15.40 3.49 -4.22
CA PHE A 69 -16.55 3.51 -5.11
C PHE A 69 -17.82 3.21 -4.30
N GLY A 70 -18.66 4.23 -4.11
CA GLY A 70 -19.95 4.09 -3.43
C GLY A 70 -19.86 4.13 -1.89
N ASP A 71 -21.01 3.95 -1.25
CA ASP A 71 -21.13 4.00 0.20
C ASP A 71 -20.81 2.62 0.81
N LEU A 72 -19.75 2.56 1.63
CA LEU A 72 -19.45 1.38 2.45
C LEU A 72 -20.55 1.20 3.51
N GLN A 73 -21.07 -0.02 3.63
CA GLN A 73 -22.01 -0.35 4.72
C GLN A 73 -21.25 -0.51 6.04
N GLU A 74 -21.90 -0.23 7.18
CA GLU A 74 -21.24 -0.27 8.50
C GLU A 74 -20.62 -1.64 8.86
N HIS A 75 -21.06 -2.72 8.22
CA HIS A 75 -20.56 -4.08 8.43
C HIS A 75 -19.49 -4.51 7.43
N GLU A 76 -19.21 -3.69 6.41
CA GLU A 76 -18.14 -3.96 5.46
C GLU A 76 -16.79 -3.60 6.08
N GLU A 77 -15.83 -4.50 5.92
CA GLU A 77 -14.47 -4.26 6.38
C GLU A 77 -13.80 -3.23 5.46
N CYS A 78 -13.22 -2.18 6.06
CA CYS A 78 -12.37 -1.23 5.35
C CYS A 78 -11.07 -1.01 6.11
N ASN A 79 -9.94 -1.33 5.49
CA ASN A 79 -8.61 -1.23 6.10
C ASN A 79 -7.68 -0.34 5.27
N ILE A 80 -7.20 0.73 5.88
CA ILE A 80 -6.20 1.64 5.31
C ILE A 80 -4.92 1.47 6.12
N VAL A 81 -3.86 1.03 5.46
CA VAL A 81 -2.60 0.66 6.12
C VAL A 81 -1.47 1.53 5.58
N THR A 82 -0.75 2.21 6.47
CA THR A 82 0.48 2.94 6.17
C THR A 82 1.69 2.17 6.69
N LEU A 83 2.68 1.92 5.83
CA LEU A 83 3.98 1.38 6.19
C LEU A 83 5.04 2.46 5.96
N GLY A 84 5.73 2.86 7.02
CA GLY A 84 6.66 3.98 7.02
C GLY A 84 5.90 5.32 7.11
N ILE A 85 5.86 5.91 8.31
CA ILE A 85 5.12 7.14 8.57
C ILE A 85 6.03 8.36 8.38
N GLY A 86 7.32 8.26 8.69
CA GLY A 86 8.28 9.28 8.31
C GLY A 86 8.06 10.67 8.93
N TYR A 87 7.40 10.77 10.10
CA TYR A 87 7.12 12.01 10.83
C TYR A 87 6.15 12.99 10.15
N ASP A 88 5.46 12.58 9.08
CA ASP A 88 4.44 13.33 8.36
C ASP A 88 3.20 12.45 8.13
N VAL A 89 2.02 12.92 8.58
CA VAL A 89 0.73 12.22 8.44
C VAL A 89 -0.29 13.05 7.63
N LEU A 90 0.18 14.03 6.85
CA LEU A 90 -0.69 14.91 6.08
C LEU A 90 -1.51 14.12 5.05
N ALA A 91 -0.92 13.11 4.42
CA ALA A 91 -1.61 12.28 3.46
C ALA A 91 -2.74 11.47 4.12
N GLU A 92 -2.45 10.83 5.26
CA GLU A 92 -3.41 10.08 6.07
C GLU A 92 -4.53 10.98 6.58
N THR A 93 -4.20 12.20 7.01
CA THR A 93 -5.18 13.19 7.46
C THR A 93 -6.14 13.59 6.34
N GLN A 94 -5.64 13.73 5.11
CA GLN A 94 -6.49 13.99 3.94
C GLN A 94 -7.34 12.76 3.59
N LEU A 95 -6.75 11.57 3.62
CA LEU A 95 -7.46 10.31 3.39
C LEU A 95 -8.60 10.10 4.37
N GLN A 96 -8.42 10.44 5.65
CA GLN A 96 -9.49 10.34 6.65
C GLN A 96 -10.72 11.19 6.33
N ARG A 97 -10.55 12.29 5.57
CA ARG A 97 -11.65 13.15 5.13
C ARG A 97 -12.36 12.61 3.89
N ILE A 98 -11.67 11.80 3.10
CA ILE A 98 -12.15 11.26 1.82
C ILE A 98 -12.79 9.89 2.02
N PHE A 99 -12.16 9.03 2.83
CA PHE A 99 -12.63 7.69 3.10
C PHE A 99 -13.72 7.67 4.17
N PRO A 100 -14.68 6.74 4.10
CA PRO A 100 -15.73 6.58 5.11
C PRO A 100 -15.18 6.39 6.52
N LYS A 101 -15.90 6.91 7.53
CA LYS A 101 -15.50 6.81 8.94
C LYS A 101 -15.40 5.39 9.48
N VAL A 102 -16.02 4.41 8.81
CA VAL A 102 -15.91 2.98 9.14
C VAL A 102 -14.51 2.42 8.82
N CYS A 103 -13.75 3.08 7.95
CA CYS A 103 -12.41 2.68 7.58
C CYS A 103 -11.43 2.80 8.75
N ARG A 104 -10.69 1.73 8.99
CA ARG A 104 -9.69 1.64 10.05
C ARG A 104 -8.32 2.04 9.51
N PHE A 105 -7.75 3.09 10.08
CA PHE A 105 -6.39 3.53 9.79
C PHE A 105 -5.40 2.82 10.70
N THR A 106 -4.38 2.19 10.11
CA THR A 106 -3.31 1.49 10.83
C THR A 106 -1.95 1.88 10.27
N GLY A 107 -1.07 2.36 11.14
CA GLY A 107 0.28 2.79 10.77
C GLY A 107 1.34 1.91 11.42
N ALA A 108 2.38 1.57 10.68
CA ALA A 108 3.55 0.86 11.18
C ALA A 108 4.84 1.62 10.88
N ASP A 109 5.63 1.85 11.91
CA ASP A 109 6.95 2.46 11.80
C ASP A 109 7.85 1.95 12.95
N PRO A 110 9.16 1.73 12.74
CA PRO A 110 10.07 1.33 13.82
C PRO A 110 10.42 2.46 14.81
N THR A 111 10.05 3.71 14.53
CA THR A 111 10.50 4.90 15.27
C THR A 111 9.33 5.56 15.98
N PRO A 112 9.04 5.20 17.25
CA PRO A 112 7.80 5.57 17.94
C PRO A 112 7.72 7.03 18.38
N GLU A 113 8.84 7.74 18.49
CA GLU A 113 8.98 9.01 19.21
C GLU A 113 7.92 10.03 18.81
N LYS A 114 7.82 10.31 17.51
CA LYS A 114 6.85 11.25 16.94
C LYS A 114 5.74 10.54 16.18
N ASN A 115 6.05 9.42 15.53
CA ASN A 115 5.09 8.71 14.68
C ASN A 115 3.88 8.20 15.44
N LYS A 116 4.07 7.71 16.68
CA LYS A 116 2.96 7.23 17.49
C LYS A 116 1.97 8.34 17.78
N GLU A 117 2.45 9.47 18.28
CA GLU A 117 1.60 10.61 18.63
C GLU A 117 0.86 11.16 17.41
N LEU A 118 1.58 11.37 16.30
CA LEU A 118 0.99 11.86 15.05
C LEU A 118 -0.11 10.93 14.55
N TYR A 119 0.18 9.63 14.47
CA TYR A 119 -0.75 8.66 13.89
C TYR A 119 -1.93 8.36 14.80
N GLU A 120 -1.75 8.37 16.12
CA GLU A 120 -2.87 8.21 17.07
C GLU A 120 -3.74 9.48 17.14
N SER A 121 -3.18 10.67 16.86
CA SER A 121 -3.94 11.93 16.87
C SER A 121 -5.03 12.01 15.79
N LEU A 122 -4.85 11.31 14.65
CA LEU A 122 -5.91 11.14 13.64
C LEU A 122 -6.87 9.98 13.98
N GLY A 123 -6.76 9.36 15.15
CA GLY A 123 -7.58 8.23 15.55
C GLY A 123 -7.17 6.89 14.91
N GLY A 124 -5.98 6.83 14.30
CA GLY A 124 -5.40 5.60 13.78
C GLY A 124 -4.75 4.75 14.88
N ARG A 125 -4.48 3.48 14.55
CA ARG A 125 -3.72 2.57 15.43
C ARG A 125 -2.26 2.51 15.01
N TYR A 126 -1.35 2.82 15.92
CA TYR A 126 0.09 2.76 15.69
C TYR A 126 0.69 1.41 16.10
N PHE A 127 1.62 0.90 15.29
CA PHE A 127 2.46 -0.26 15.58
C PHE A 127 3.94 0.11 15.50
N ASN A 128 4.66 -0.08 16.61
CA ASN A 128 6.12 0.06 16.64
C ASN A 128 6.78 -1.18 16.00
N ARG A 129 6.82 -1.21 14.67
CA ARG A 129 7.31 -2.33 13.86
C ARG A 129 7.87 -1.83 12.53
N ALA A 130 8.98 -2.43 12.11
CA ALA A 130 9.35 -2.38 10.70
C ALA A 130 8.64 -3.52 9.96
N VAL A 131 7.91 -3.20 8.90
CA VAL A 131 7.29 -4.22 8.04
C VAL A 131 8.19 -4.47 6.84
N GLY A 132 8.46 -5.73 6.54
CA GLY A 132 9.40 -6.11 5.48
C GLY A 132 9.10 -7.48 4.89
N ALA A 133 10.14 -8.11 4.35
CA ALA A 133 10.03 -9.37 3.60
C ALA A 133 10.01 -10.62 4.50
N GLY A 134 10.36 -10.49 5.78
CA GLY A 134 10.56 -11.60 6.68
C GLY A 134 10.53 -11.18 8.14
N ASN A 135 10.49 -12.19 9.01
CA ASN A 135 10.43 -12.00 10.46
C ASN A 135 11.83 -12.03 11.09
N GLY A 136 12.01 -11.24 12.15
CA GLY A 136 13.19 -11.25 13.01
C GLY A 136 13.98 -9.95 12.98
N LYS A 137 15.21 -9.97 13.51
CA LYS A 137 16.07 -8.80 13.51
C LYS A 137 16.60 -8.53 12.11
N GLY A 138 16.37 -7.33 11.61
CA GLY A 138 16.84 -6.90 10.30
C GLY A 138 17.28 -5.44 10.33
N LEU A 139 18.14 -5.10 9.39
CA LEU A 139 18.62 -3.74 9.18
C LEU A 139 17.53 -2.90 8.52
N ALA A 140 17.27 -1.70 9.04
CA ALA A 140 16.37 -0.72 8.44
C ALA A 140 16.95 0.69 8.56
N ARG A 141 16.69 1.53 7.56
CA ARG A 141 17.03 2.96 7.64
C ARG A 141 15.91 3.69 8.39
N VAL A 142 16.30 4.40 9.44
CA VAL A 142 15.38 5.06 10.35
C VAL A 142 15.50 6.58 10.20
N TYR A 143 14.36 7.26 10.08
CA TYR A 143 14.32 8.72 10.03
C TYR A 143 14.48 9.31 11.43
N SER A 144 15.50 10.14 11.63
CA SER A 144 15.78 10.78 12.93
C SER A 144 15.26 12.23 13.05
N GLY A 145 14.43 12.69 12.11
CA GLY A 145 13.92 14.07 12.12
C GLY A 145 14.77 15.10 11.37
N LYS A 146 15.93 14.71 10.84
CA LYS A 146 16.80 15.56 9.99
C LYS A 146 17.38 14.79 8.81
N THR A 147 17.86 13.58 9.09
CA THR A 147 18.40 12.66 8.10
C THR A 147 17.96 11.24 8.43
N TYR A 148 17.96 10.38 7.41
CA TYR A 148 17.96 8.94 7.63
C TYR A 148 19.31 8.54 8.21
N GLN A 149 19.31 7.98 9.41
CA GLN A 149 20.50 7.39 10.02
C GLN A 149 20.78 6.03 9.34
N GLU A 150 22.02 5.53 9.51
CA GLU A 150 22.43 4.21 9.01
C GLU A 150 21.52 3.07 9.54
N GLU A 151 21.69 1.91 8.93
CA GLU A 151 20.96 0.68 9.21
C GLU A 151 20.93 0.32 10.71
N GLU A 152 19.78 0.55 11.35
CA GLU A 152 19.52 0.08 12.71
C GLU A 152 18.96 -1.34 12.69
N VAL A 153 19.32 -2.13 13.70
CA VAL A 153 18.75 -3.46 13.90
C VAL A 153 17.37 -3.31 14.54
N VAL A 154 16.34 -3.38 13.70
CA VAL A 154 14.94 -3.32 14.12
C VAL A 154 14.30 -4.70 14.05
N MET A 155 13.28 -4.92 14.88
CA MET A 155 12.45 -6.11 14.73
C MET A 155 11.55 -5.93 13.51
N GLN A 156 11.74 -6.79 12.52
CA GLN A 156 10.94 -6.86 11.31
C GLN A 156 9.85 -7.93 11.44
N THR A 157 8.69 -7.61 10.86
CA THR A 157 7.58 -8.53 10.67
C THR A 157 7.27 -8.59 9.17
N ASP A 158 7.00 -9.78 8.64
CA ASP A 158 6.57 -9.89 7.25
C ASP A 158 5.19 -9.27 7.03
N LEU A 159 4.93 -8.75 5.82
CA LEU A 159 3.68 -8.05 5.53
C LEU A 159 2.43 -8.89 5.79
N VAL A 160 2.45 -10.17 5.43
CA VAL A 160 1.29 -11.06 5.60
C VAL A 160 0.99 -11.29 7.08
N THR A 161 2.01 -11.57 7.88
CA THR A 161 1.90 -11.72 9.33
C THR A 161 1.40 -10.44 9.97
N PHE A 162 1.94 -9.29 9.58
CA PHE A 162 1.51 -7.99 10.10
C PHE A 162 0.02 -7.77 9.83
N LEU A 163 -0.43 -7.93 8.58
CA LEU A 163 -1.83 -7.69 8.21
C LEU A 163 -2.79 -8.68 8.91
N LYS A 164 -2.48 -9.98 8.92
CA LYS A 164 -3.38 -11.01 9.46
C LYS A 164 -3.35 -11.10 10.98
N SER A 165 -2.19 -10.97 11.60
CA SER A 165 -2.02 -11.20 13.04
C SER A 165 -2.07 -9.92 13.86
N ASP A 166 -1.39 -8.86 13.42
CA ASP A 166 -1.26 -7.62 14.19
C ASP A 166 -2.44 -6.67 13.93
N VAL A 167 -2.69 -6.36 12.65
CA VAL A 167 -3.79 -5.49 12.20
C VAL A 167 -5.15 -6.20 12.29
N ASN A 168 -5.13 -7.54 12.14
CA ASN A 168 -6.29 -8.42 12.13
C ASN A 168 -7.25 -8.14 10.97
N VAL A 169 -6.69 -7.95 9.77
CA VAL A 169 -7.43 -7.88 8.50
C VAL A 169 -8.06 -9.24 8.22
N LYS A 170 -9.37 -9.26 7.89
CA LYS A 170 -10.11 -10.49 7.63
C LYS A 170 -10.20 -10.83 6.15
N GLU A 171 -10.48 -9.84 5.32
CA GLU A 171 -10.79 -10.03 3.91
C GLU A 171 -9.98 -9.11 3.00
N VAL A 172 -9.91 -7.82 3.30
CA VAL A 172 -9.39 -6.83 2.34
C VAL A 172 -8.55 -5.73 2.98
N VAL A 173 -7.52 -5.31 2.23
CA VAL A 173 -6.82 -4.03 2.42
C VAL A 173 -7.24 -3.12 1.27
N ASP A 174 -7.95 -2.05 1.57
CA ASP A 174 -8.51 -1.12 0.57
C ASP A 174 -7.46 -0.14 0.06
N LEU A 175 -6.55 0.26 0.94
CA LEU A 175 -5.42 1.11 0.58
C LEU A 175 -4.20 0.70 1.41
N LEU A 176 -3.11 0.40 0.70
CA LEU A 176 -1.80 0.17 1.30
C LEU A 176 -0.86 1.28 0.82
N LEU A 177 -0.48 2.17 1.73
CA LEU A 177 0.58 3.14 1.50
C LEU A 177 1.91 2.52 1.93
N VAL A 178 2.84 2.42 0.99
CA VAL A 178 4.18 1.89 1.24
C VAL A 178 5.17 3.00 0.98
N ASP A 179 5.87 3.39 2.03
CA ASP A 179 6.90 4.43 2.00
C ASP A 179 8.01 4.00 2.96
N ILE A 180 8.61 2.86 2.64
CA ILE A 180 9.62 2.24 3.49
C ILE A 180 10.98 2.33 2.83
N GLU A 181 11.90 3.01 3.48
CA GLU A 181 13.25 3.17 2.94
C GLU A 181 13.91 1.80 2.68
N THR A 182 14.44 1.62 1.47
CA THR A 182 15.32 0.51 1.02
C THR A 182 14.75 -0.92 0.92
N LYS A 183 13.49 -1.19 1.27
CA LYS A 183 12.93 -2.57 1.25
C LYS A 183 11.60 -2.76 0.50
N GLU A 184 11.11 -1.74 -0.20
CA GLU A 184 9.82 -1.75 -0.93
C GLU A 184 9.68 -2.92 -1.92
N VAL A 185 10.73 -3.19 -2.71
CA VAL A 185 10.73 -4.29 -3.70
C VAL A 185 10.49 -5.64 -3.03
N HIS A 186 10.99 -5.84 -1.81
CA HIS A 186 10.86 -7.11 -1.11
C HIS A 186 9.47 -7.29 -0.48
N ILE A 187 8.78 -6.20 -0.17
CA ILE A 187 7.36 -6.23 0.22
C ILE A 187 6.50 -6.78 -0.93
N CYS A 188 6.74 -6.31 -2.16
CA CYS A 188 5.99 -6.76 -3.33
C CYS A 188 6.12 -8.28 -3.57
N ILE A 189 7.30 -8.85 -3.29
CA ILE A 189 7.55 -10.30 -3.39
C ILE A 189 6.79 -11.08 -2.29
N SER A 190 6.70 -10.52 -1.08
CA SER A 190 5.96 -11.16 0.02
C SER A 190 4.45 -11.23 -0.25
N TRP A 191 3.91 -10.21 -0.93
CA TRP A 191 2.48 -10.11 -1.27
C TRP A 191 1.97 -11.23 -2.18
N GLU A 192 2.81 -11.81 -3.06
CA GLU A 192 2.40 -12.93 -3.92
C GLU A 192 1.95 -14.18 -3.14
N ASN A 193 2.33 -14.29 -1.87
CA ASN A 193 1.90 -15.38 -0.98
C ASN A 193 0.62 -15.04 -0.18
N PHE A 194 0.03 -13.87 -0.38
CA PHE A 194 -1.17 -13.41 0.31
C PHE A 194 -2.46 -13.91 -0.35
N SER A 195 -2.43 -14.15 -1.67
CA SER A 195 -3.58 -14.53 -2.52
C SER A 195 -3.88 -16.01 -2.58
#